data_AF-A0A2Z4NCR9-F1
#
_entry.id   AF-A0A2Z4NCR9-F1
#
_cell.length_a   1.000
_cell.length_b   1.000
_cell.length_c   1.000
_cell.angle_alpha   90.00
_cell.angle_beta   90.00
_cell.angle_gamma   90.00
#
_symmetry.space_group_name_H-M   'P 1'
#
loop_
_entity.id
_entity.type
_entity.pdbx_description
1 polymer ?
#
loop_
_entity_poly.entity_id
_entity_poly.type
_entity_poly.pdbx_seq_one_letter_code
_entity_poly.pdbx_strand_id
1 'polypeptide(L)'
;MNKKTKTKLKLLNFIAFLVVFSFLIAGVILILAGAKIFGEVNQGTSITLYVFGSISLAIFLLIIIKIILITKKENTYEKNAFDVDNYLSNTEKSEELKTQEQEILLLMEPMDLKSRDIFYAFMLDFERKTFKKPDLQIKSHELNIAILNLIKKVKEAYEYFDVYLAIDFVKSLNKKFLLKGEYKKYQIYFDNIREIIHLTDDFVQQQHKDLELSQGKIKL
;
A
#
# COMPACT_ATOMS: atom_id res chain seq x y z
N MET A 1 4.14 11.94 -16.05
CA MET A 1 4.15 12.74 -14.78
C MET A 1 4.75 14.15 -14.96
N ASN A 2 4.06 15.24 -14.54
CA ASN A 2 4.52 16.62 -14.76
C ASN A 2 5.74 16.98 -13.85
N LYS A 3 6.75 17.65 -14.40
CA LYS A 3 8.03 17.98 -13.71
C LYS A 3 7.82 18.80 -12.42
N LYS A 4 6.74 19.59 -12.38
CA LYS A 4 6.33 20.39 -11.21
C LYS A 4 5.87 19.52 -10.03
N THR A 5 5.04 18.50 -10.29
CA THR A 5 4.54 17.58 -9.24
C THR A 5 5.67 16.78 -8.60
N LYS A 6 6.60 16.25 -9.41
CA LYS A 6 7.78 15.52 -8.93
C LYS A 6 8.66 16.35 -7.99
N THR A 7 8.77 17.64 -8.25
CA THR A 7 9.59 18.56 -7.45
C THR A 7 8.88 18.92 -6.13
N LYS A 8 7.57 19.16 -6.17
CA LYS A 8 6.76 19.41 -4.97
C LYS A 8 6.77 18.22 -4.02
N LEU A 9 6.67 17.00 -4.54
CA LEU A 9 6.72 15.77 -3.73
C LEU A 9 8.10 15.58 -3.07
N LYS A 10 9.19 15.80 -3.83
CA LYS A 10 10.56 15.75 -3.28
C LYS A 10 10.79 16.77 -2.18
N LEU A 11 10.30 18.00 -2.36
CA LEU A 11 10.40 19.05 -1.36
C LEU A 11 9.61 18.67 -0.09
N LEU A 12 8.40 18.15 -0.23
CA LEU A 12 7.58 17.72 0.90
C LEU A 12 8.26 16.58 1.67
N ASN A 13 8.84 15.61 0.98
CA ASN A 13 9.59 14.52 1.60
C ASN A 13 10.83 15.02 2.34
N PHE A 14 11.54 16.00 1.77
CA PHE A 14 12.70 16.63 2.42
C PHE A 14 12.29 17.37 3.70
N ILE A 15 11.19 18.15 3.65
CA ILE A 15 10.65 18.83 4.83
C ILE A 15 10.21 17.82 5.89
N ALA A 16 9.52 16.75 5.50
CA ALA A 16 9.11 15.69 6.42
C ALA A 16 10.33 15.04 7.11
N PHE A 17 11.39 14.77 6.35
CA PHE A 17 12.65 14.27 6.90
C PHE A 17 13.26 15.24 7.93
N LEU A 18 13.32 16.54 7.62
CA LEU A 18 13.82 17.55 8.55
C LEU A 18 12.98 17.61 9.84
N VAL A 19 11.65 17.52 9.72
CA VAL A 19 10.76 17.50 10.89
C VAL A 19 11.06 16.30 11.77
N VAL A 20 11.21 15.09 11.21
CA VAL A 20 11.57 13.90 11.97
C VAL A 20 12.95 14.05 12.62
N PHE A 21 13.94 14.55 11.88
CA PHE A 21 15.29 14.74 12.39
C PHE A 21 15.38 15.81 13.48
N SER A 22 14.44 16.77 13.51
CA SER A 22 14.38 17.77 14.56
C SER A 22 14.10 17.17 15.94
N PHE A 23 13.36 16.06 16.04
CA PHE A 23 13.17 15.32 17.30
C PHE A 23 14.46 14.72 17.84
N LEU A 24 15.35 14.26 16.95
CA LEU A 24 16.68 13.79 17.35
C LEU A 24 17.52 14.95 17.89
N ILE A 25 17.61 16.05 17.14
CA ILE A 25 18.41 17.22 17.54
C ILE A 25 17.89 17.80 18.85
N ALA A 26 16.59 18.04 18.97
CA ALA A 26 15.96 18.55 20.18
C ALA A 26 16.19 17.60 21.37
N GLY A 27 16.02 16.30 21.17
CA GLY A 27 16.27 15.29 22.19
C GLY A 27 17.70 15.32 22.72
N VAL A 28 18.68 15.37 21.83
CA VAL A 28 20.11 15.47 22.19
C VAL A 28 20.40 16.78 22.92
N ILE A 29 19.95 17.92 22.39
CA ILE A 29 20.18 19.23 23.03
C ILE A 29 19.61 19.28 24.44
N LEU A 30 18.39 18.77 24.63
CA LEU A 30 17.75 18.71 25.95
C LEU A 30 18.56 17.85 26.93
N ILE A 31 19.06 16.69 26.51
CA ILE A 31 19.92 15.83 27.35
C ILE A 31 21.22 16.54 27.71
N LEU A 32 21.90 17.17 26.74
CA LEU A 32 23.15 17.90 26.98
C LEU A 32 22.94 19.11 27.92
N ALA A 33 21.82 19.82 27.77
CA ALA A 33 21.44 20.90 28.68
C ALA A 33 21.14 20.38 30.09
N GLY A 34 20.45 19.24 30.21
CA GLY A 34 20.21 18.56 31.50
C GLY A 34 21.50 18.11 32.19
N ALA A 35 22.52 17.75 31.41
CA ALA A 35 23.87 17.41 31.86
C ALA A 35 24.74 18.63 32.20
N LYS A 36 24.18 19.84 32.22
CA LYS A 36 24.86 21.10 32.54
C LYS A 36 26.01 21.46 31.59
N ILE A 37 26.05 20.90 30.37
CA ILE A 37 27.11 21.20 29.39
C ILE A 37 27.05 22.67 28.93
N PHE A 38 25.85 23.26 28.93
CA PHE A 38 25.63 24.66 28.54
C PHE A 38 25.54 25.63 29.73
N GLY A 39 25.87 25.17 30.94
CA GLY A 39 25.83 25.98 32.16
C GLY A 39 25.05 25.33 33.30
N GLU A 40 25.10 25.98 34.47
CA GLU A 40 24.41 25.53 35.67
C GLU A 40 22.88 25.62 35.50
N VAL A 41 22.20 24.51 35.73
CA VAL A 41 20.74 24.43 35.85
C VAL A 41 20.38 23.80 37.20
N ASN A 42 19.25 24.21 37.77
CA ASN A 42 18.75 23.61 39.00
C ASN A 42 18.32 22.14 38.76
N GLN A 43 18.19 21.37 39.85
CA GLN A 43 17.88 19.94 39.77
C GLN A 43 16.53 19.66 39.10
N GLY A 44 15.49 20.44 39.40
CA GLY A 44 14.16 20.25 38.80
C GLY A 44 14.17 20.47 37.27
N THR A 45 14.89 21.49 36.81
CA THR A 45 15.11 21.76 35.39
C THR A 45 15.92 20.64 34.74
N SER A 46 16.99 20.16 35.37
CA SER A 46 17.79 19.03 34.86
C SER A 46 16.93 17.77 34.65
N ILE A 47 16.11 17.41 35.63
CA ILE A 47 15.17 16.27 35.53
C ILE A 47 14.19 16.48 34.37
N THR A 48 13.58 17.66 34.30
CA THR A 48 12.61 18.00 33.24
C THR A 48 13.23 17.86 31.85
N LEU A 49 14.45 18.38 31.66
CA LEU A 49 15.20 18.28 30.41
C LEU A 49 15.49 16.82 30.01
N TYR A 50 15.88 15.96 30.97
CA TYR A 50 16.08 14.54 30.69
C TYR A 50 14.77 13.83 30.31
N VAL A 51 13.66 14.12 30.98
CA VAL A 51 12.36 13.51 30.66
C VAL A 51 11.92 13.88 29.24
N PHE A 52 11.89 15.17 28.90
CA PHE A 52 11.49 15.61 27.57
C PHE A 52 12.48 15.20 26.48
N GLY A 53 13.78 15.23 26.76
CA GLY A 53 14.82 14.73 25.86
C GLY A 53 14.62 13.25 25.54
N SER A 54 14.38 12.43 26.57
CA SER A 54 14.11 11.00 26.42
C SER A 54 12.84 10.71 25.63
N ILE A 55 11.75 11.45 25.89
CA ILE A 55 10.50 11.32 25.12
C ILE A 55 10.73 11.67 23.65
N SER A 56 11.44 12.76 23.36
CA SER A 56 11.74 13.19 21.99
C SER A 56 12.56 12.13 21.24
N LEU A 57 13.59 11.56 21.89
CA LEU A 57 14.38 10.46 21.31
C LEU A 57 13.56 9.19 21.12
N ALA A 58 12.69 8.85 22.07
CA ALA A 58 11.81 7.70 21.94
C ALA A 58 10.85 7.84 20.75
N ILE A 59 10.25 9.03 20.57
CA ILE A 59 9.41 9.33 19.40
C ILE A 59 10.22 9.20 18.09
N PHE A 60 11.42 9.77 18.04
CA PHE A 60 12.30 9.64 16.89
C PHE A 60 12.59 8.16 16.56
N LEU A 61 12.97 7.35 17.54
CA LEU A 61 13.22 5.92 17.36
C LEU A 61 11.97 5.18 16.85
N LEU A 62 10.79 5.47 17.40
CA LEU A 62 9.54 4.87 16.94
C LEU A 62 9.26 5.18 15.47
N ILE A 63 9.50 6.43 15.03
CA ILE A 63 9.33 6.83 13.64
C ILE A 63 10.32 6.08 12.73
N ILE A 64 11.60 6.02 13.10
CA ILE A 64 12.63 5.32 12.31
C ILE A 64 12.31 3.83 12.19
N ILE A 65 11.94 3.17 13.30
CA ILE A 65 11.52 1.77 13.30
C ILE A 65 10.33 1.58 12.36
N LYS A 66 9.34 2.47 12.38
CA LYS A 66 8.19 2.40 11.47
C LYS A 66 8.58 2.53 10.01
N ILE A 67 9.48 3.46 9.66
CA ILE A 67 9.98 3.62 8.29
C ILE A 67 10.66 2.32 7.83
N ILE A 68 11.56 1.75 8.65
CA ILE A 68 12.24 0.49 8.34
C ILE A 68 11.23 -0.65 8.12
N LEU A 69 10.21 -0.75 8.96
CA LEU A 69 9.16 -1.77 8.83
C LEU A 69 8.34 -1.61 7.55
N ILE A 70 8.03 -0.37 7.15
CA ILE A 70 7.34 -0.07 5.89
C ILE A 70 8.22 -0.48 4.72
N THR A 71 9.45 0.01 4.63
CA THR A 71 10.38 -0.31 3.53
C THR A 71 10.65 -1.82 3.42
N LYS A 72 10.74 -2.53 4.56
CA LYS A 72 10.88 -4.00 4.54
C LYS A 72 9.66 -4.68 3.91
N LYS A 73 8.45 -4.21 4.22
CA LYS A 73 7.22 -4.75 3.63
C LYS A 73 7.12 -4.45 2.14
N GLU A 74 7.42 -3.21 1.74
CA GLU A 74 7.45 -2.79 0.33
C GLU A 74 8.38 -3.70 -0.48
N ASN A 75 9.61 -3.90 -0.01
CA ASN A 75 10.57 -4.80 -0.64
C ASN A 75 10.07 -6.26 -0.72
N THR A 76 9.32 -6.73 0.27
CA THR A 76 8.69 -8.06 0.19
C THR A 76 7.66 -8.12 -0.92
N TYR A 77 6.81 -7.10 -1.08
CA TYR A 77 5.84 -7.09 -2.17
C TYR A 77 6.50 -6.98 -3.54
N GLU A 78 7.55 -6.14 -3.69
CA GLU A 78 8.29 -6.05 -4.95
C GLU A 78 8.93 -7.37 -5.35
N LYS A 79 9.48 -8.12 -4.38
CA LYS A 79 10.08 -9.43 -4.62
C LYS A 79 9.08 -10.51 -4.99
N ASN A 80 7.84 -10.38 -4.52
CA ASN A 80 6.77 -11.33 -4.79
C ASN A 80 5.98 -11.00 -6.07
N ALA A 81 6.20 -9.81 -6.65
CA ALA A 81 5.55 -9.41 -7.89
C ALA A 81 5.96 -10.34 -9.04
N PHE A 82 5.03 -10.57 -9.96
CA PHE A 82 5.25 -11.35 -11.16
C PHE A 82 4.66 -10.63 -12.37
N ASP A 83 5.18 -10.94 -13.55
CA ASP A 83 4.66 -10.40 -14.81
C ASP A 83 3.25 -10.92 -15.06
N VAL A 84 2.26 -10.02 -14.92
CA VAL A 84 0.84 -10.34 -15.08
C VAL A 84 0.50 -10.70 -16.52
N ASP A 85 1.14 -10.07 -17.51
CA ASP A 85 0.88 -10.32 -18.92
C ASP A 85 1.29 -11.75 -19.29
N ASN A 86 2.48 -12.17 -18.83
CA ASN A 86 2.93 -13.55 -18.98
C ASN A 86 2.08 -14.54 -18.18
N TYR A 87 1.65 -14.17 -16.98
CA TYR A 87 0.83 -15.04 -16.13
C TYR A 87 -0.57 -15.31 -16.71
N LEU A 88 -1.14 -14.35 -17.44
CA LEU A 88 -2.45 -14.44 -18.09
C LEU A 88 -2.41 -14.86 -19.57
N SER A 89 -1.22 -15.09 -20.14
CA SER A 89 -1.06 -15.32 -21.58
C SER A 89 -1.85 -16.51 -22.14
N ASN A 90 -2.09 -17.52 -21.31
CA ASN A 90 -2.77 -18.76 -21.67
C ASN A 90 -4.25 -18.78 -21.25
N THR A 91 -4.78 -17.64 -20.82
CA THR A 91 -6.18 -17.51 -20.41
C THR A 91 -6.97 -16.86 -21.53
N GLU A 92 -8.04 -17.52 -21.96
CA GLU A 92 -8.94 -16.98 -22.99
C GLU A 92 -9.50 -15.61 -22.56
N LYS A 93 -9.60 -14.73 -23.54
CA LYS A 93 -9.99 -13.34 -23.34
C LYS A 93 -11.00 -12.94 -24.41
N SER A 94 -12.13 -12.38 -23.98
CA SER A 94 -13.12 -11.84 -24.92
C SER A 94 -12.56 -10.64 -25.68
N GLU A 95 -13.06 -10.41 -26.90
CA GLU A 95 -12.63 -9.27 -27.74
C GLU A 95 -12.92 -7.91 -27.08
N GLU A 96 -14.00 -7.82 -26.30
CA GLU A 96 -14.32 -6.62 -25.53
C GLU A 96 -13.25 -6.32 -24.48
N LEU A 97 -12.86 -7.32 -23.69
CA LEU A 97 -11.82 -7.15 -22.67
C LEU A 97 -10.45 -6.87 -23.31
N LYS A 98 -10.16 -7.45 -24.48
CA LYS A 98 -8.94 -7.14 -25.25
C LYS A 98 -8.87 -5.67 -25.60
N THR A 99 -9.95 -5.14 -26.16
CA THR A 99 -10.05 -3.73 -26.55
C THR A 99 -9.90 -2.81 -25.34
N GLN A 100 -10.66 -3.07 -24.28
CA GLN A 100 -10.59 -2.27 -23.04
C GLN A 100 -9.19 -2.26 -22.41
N GLU A 101 -8.53 -3.42 -22.32
CA GLU A 101 -7.18 -3.47 -21.76
C GLU A 101 -6.19 -2.68 -22.63
N GLN A 102 -6.24 -2.85 -23.95
CA GLN A 102 -5.33 -2.13 -24.86
C GLN A 102 -5.50 -0.62 -24.72
N GLU A 103 -6.72 -0.11 -24.67
CA GLU A 103 -7.00 1.30 -24.47
C GLU A 103 -6.41 1.84 -23.16
N ILE A 104 -6.52 1.06 -22.08
CA ILE A 104 -5.96 1.45 -20.78
C ILE A 104 -4.43 1.39 -20.81
N LEU A 105 -3.84 0.33 -21.36
CA LEU A 105 -2.39 0.13 -21.42
C LEU A 105 -1.67 1.24 -22.20
N LEU A 106 -2.31 1.80 -23.24
CA LEU A 106 -1.77 2.95 -23.99
C LEU A 106 -1.55 4.20 -23.12
N LEU A 107 -2.22 4.29 -21.98
CA LEU A 107 -2.15 5.42 -21.04
C LEU A 107 -1.20 5.14 -19.86
N MET A 108 -0.67 3.91 -19.74
CA MET A 108 0.12 3.48 -18.59
C MET A 108 1.61 3.79 -18.75
N GLU A 109 2.21 4.33 -17.69
CA GLU A 109 3.66 4.48 -17.57
C GLU A 109 4.27 3.17 -17.02
N PRO A 110 5.56 2.87 -17.24
CA PRO A 110 6.19 1.63 -16.76
C PRO A 110 6.05 1.39 -15.24
N MET A 111 5.99 2.46 -14.44
CA MET A 111 5.77 2.36 -12.99
C MET A 111 4.35 1.87 -12.66
N ASP A 112 3.37 2.19 -13.51
CA ASP A 112 1.99 1.74 -13.33
C ASP A 112 1.88 0.23 -13.57
N LEU A 113 2.58 -0.28 -14.60
CA LEU A 113 2.66 -1.71 -14.87
C LEU A 113 3.34 -2.47 -13.72
N LYS A 114 4.44 -1.93 -13.19
CA LYS A 114 5.07 -2.50 -11.97
C LYS A 114 4.09 -2.50 -10.79
N SER A 115 3.31 -1.42 -10.64
CA SER A 115 2.30 -1.31 -9.57
C SER A 115 1.17 -2.31 -9.73
N ARG A 116 0.71 -2.55 -10.97
CA ARG A 116 -0.26 -3.60 -11.31
C ARG A 116 0.28 -4.97 -10.91
N ASP A 117 1.50 -5.30 -11.30
CA ASP A 117 2.12 -6.59 -11.02
C ASP A 117 2.25 -6.85 -9.51
N ILE A 118 2.67 -5.83 -8.75
CA ILE A 118 2.73 -5.88 -7.28
C ILE A 118 1.34 -6.10 -6.68
N PHE A 119 0.34 -5.34 -7.13
CA PHE A 119 -1.00 -5.38 -6.55
C PHE A 119 -1.72 -6.68 -6.87
N TYR A 120 -1.59 -7.18 -8.10
CA TYR A 120 -2.16 -8.47 -8.52
C TYR A 120 -1.55 -9.62 -7.71
N ALA A 121 -0.23 -9.65 -7.56
CA ALA A 121 0.45 -10.65 -6.75
C ALA A 121 0.01 -10.58 -5.28
N PHE A 122 -0.16 -9.37 -4.74
CA PHE A 122 -0.70 -9.19 -3.41
C PHE A 122 -2.13 -9.74 -3.27
N MET A 123 -3.03 -9.48 -4.22
CA MET A 123 -4.41 -10.00 -4.18
C MET A 123 -4.42 -11.53 -4.21
N LEU A 124 -3.59 -12.14 -5.05
CA LEU A 124 -3.44 -13.60 -5.08
C LEU A 124 -3.01 -14.16 -3.72
N ASP A 125 -1.96 -13.59 -3.13
CA ASP A 125 -1.47 -13.99 -1.82
C ASP A 125 -2.47 -13.72 -0.69
N PHE A 126 -3.26 -12.65 -0.82
CA PHE A 126 -4.32 -12.30 0.10
C PHE A 126 -5.41 -13.38 0.08
N GLU A 127 -5.91 -13.76 -1.09
CA GLU A 127 -6.95 -14.79 -1.18
C GLU A 127 -6.48 -16.18 -0.80
N ARG A 128 -5.25 -16.56 -1.14
CA ARG A 128 -4.64 -17.81 -0.65
C ARG A 128 -4.71 -17.92 0.87
N LYS A 129 -4.51 -16.80 1.58
CA LYS A 129 -4.59 -16.74 3.05
C LYS A 129 -6.03 -16.70 3.54
N THR A 130 -6.89 -15.90 2.92
CA THR A 130 -8.31 -15.75 3.29
C THR A 130 -9.05 -17.08 3.15
N PHE A 131 -8.91 -17.75 2.01
CA PHE A 131 -9.57 -19.03 1.71
C PHE A 131 -8.77 -20.27 2.16
N LYS A 132 -7.59 -20.10 2.76
CA LYS A 132 -6.68 -21.17 3.21
C LYS A 132 -6.33 -22.18 2.10
N LYS A 133 -6.10 -21.68 0.88
CA LYS A 133 -5.74 -22.48 -0.29
C LYS A 133 -4.40 -22.03 -0.86
N PRO A 134 -3.29 -22.72 -0.54
CA PRO A 134 -1.95 -22.30 -1.00
C PRO A 134 -1.79 -22.36 -2.52
N ASP A 135 -2.43 -23.33 -3.17
CA ASP A 135 -2.31 -23.56 -4.63
C ASP A 135 -3.37 -22.81 -5.46
N LEU A 136 -4.17 -21.94 -4.83
CA LEU A 136 -5.16 -21.13 -5.54
C LEU A 136 -4.45 -20.32 -6.64
N GLN A 137 -5.03 -20.34 -7.83
CA GLN A 137 -4.63 -19.51 -8.95
C GLN A 137 -5.82 -18.66 -9.38
N ILE A 138 -5.59 -17.35 -9.45
CA ILE A 138 -6.57 -16.38 -9.91
C ILE A 138 -6.07 -15.91 -11.27
N LYS A 139 -6.64 -16.44 -12.35
CA LYS A 139 -6.30 -16.03 -13.72
C LYS A 139 -7.50 -15.32 -14.33
N SER A 140 -7.75 -14.10 -13.88
CA SER A 140 -8.88 -13.28 -14.34
C SER A 140 -8.37 -12.03 -15.05
N HIS A 141 -8.86 -11.84 -16.28
CA HIS A 141 -8.65 -10.63 -17.08
C HIS A 141 -9.50 -9.47 -16.55
N GLU A 142 -10.66 -9.76 -15.98
CA GLU A 142 -11.54 -8.79 -15.32
C GLU A 142 -10.85 -8.18 -14.10
N LEU A 143 -10.21 -9.01 -13.26
CA LEU A 143 -9.40 -8.53 -12.14
C LEU A 143 -8.25 -7.63 -12.61
N ASN A 144 -7.56 -8.04 -13.67
CA ASN A 144 -6.47 -7.24 -14.25
C ASN A 144 -6.97 -5.86 -14.70
N ILE A 145 -8.07 -5.81 -15.44
CA ILE A 145 -8.70 -4.57 -15.90
C ILE A 145 -9.18 -3.71 -14.72
N ALA A 146 -9.76 -4.32 -13.68
CA ALA A 146 -10.17 -3.59 -12.48
C ALA A 146 -8.98 -2.93 -11.77
N ILE A 147 -7.83 -3.61 -11.68
CA ILE A 147 -6.59 -3.06 -11.11
C ILE A 147 -6.06 -1.92 -11.98
N LEU A 148 -6.00 -2.09 -13.30
CA LEU A 148 -5.58 -1.04 -14.22
C LEU A 148 -6.50 0.20 -14.14
N ASN A 149 -7.81 0.00 -14.00
CA ASN A 149 -8.78 1.07 -13.80
C ASN A 149 -8.61 1.78 -12.45
N LEU A 150 -8.32 1.04 -11.37
CA LEU A 150 -7.96 1.64 -10.08
C LEU A 150 -6.76 2.58 -10.25
N ILE A 151 -5.68 2.11 -10.88
CA ILE A 151 -4.47 2.91 -11.10
C ILE A 151 -4.81 4.17 -11.90
N LYS A 152 -5.54 4.02 -13.01
CA LYS A 152 -5.97 5.14 -13.86
C LYS A 152 -6.77 6.19 -13.07
N LYS A 153 -7.87 5.79 -12.43
CA LYS A 153 -8.77 6.71 -11.71
C LYS A 153 -8.07 7.42 -10.55
N VAL A 154 -7.19 6.71 -9.83
CA VAL A 154 -6.40 7.31 -8.75
C VAL A 154 -5.40 8.32 -9.31
N LYS A 155 -4.71 8.02 -10.42
CA LYS A 155 -3.80 8.98 -11.07
C LYS A 155 -4.53 10.21 -11.57
N GLU A 156 -5.72 10.05 -12.12
CA GLU A 156 -6.56 11.17 -12.57
C GLU A 156 -6.96 12.08 -11.40
N ALA A 157 -7.27 11.51 -10.23
CA ALA A 157 -7.72 12.28 -9.07
C ALA A 157 -6.61 12.84 -8.19
N TYR A 158 -5.49 12.12 -8.05
CA TYR A 158 -4.43 12.42 -7.07
C TYR A 158 -3.05 12.60 -7.71
N GLU A 159 -2.95 12.60 -9.04
CA GLU A 159 -1.72 12.73 -9.85
C GLU A 159 -0.72 11.56 -9.74
N TYR A 160 -0.91 10.65 -8.79
CA TYR A 160 -0.03 9.51 -8.51
C TYR A 160 -0.81 8.36 -7.87
N PHE A 161 -0.47 7.12 -8.24
CA PHE A 161 -0.96 5.90 -7.62
C PHE A 161 0.09 5.29 -6.70
N ASP A 162 -0.27 5.10 -5.44
CA ASP A 162 0.55 4.43 -4.44
C ASP A 162 0.05 3.01 -4.22
N VAL A 163 0.78 2.03 -4.76
CA VAL A 163 0.42 0.62 -4.62
C VAL A 163 0.45 0.14 -3.17
N TYR A 164 1.38 0.65 -2.37
CA TYR A 164 1.54 0.21 -0.98
C TYR A 164 0.43 0.78 -0.10
N LEU A 165 0.00 2.01 -0.38
CA LEU A 165 -1.19 2.59 0.24
C LEU A 165 -2.44 1.79 -0.14
N ALA A 166 -2.59 1.40 -1.41
CA ALA A 166 -3.71 0.56 -1.85
C ALA A 166 -3.73 -0.79 -1.10
N ILE A 167 -2.57 -1.44 -0.94
CA ILE A 167 -2.43 -2.68 -0.17
C ILE A 167 -2.83 -2.48 1.29
N ASP A 168 -2.39 -1.38 1.91
CA ASP A 168 -2.76 -1.08 3.29
C ASP A 168 -4.26 -0.79 3.44
N PHE A 169 -4.90 -0.21 2.42
CA PHE A 169 -6.35 -0.03 2.37
C PHE A 169 -7.12 -1.33 2.19
N VAL A 170 -6.65 -2.28 1.38
CA VAL A 170 -7.24 -3.63 1.34
C VAL A 170 -7.22 -4.27 2.73
N LYS A 171 -6.06 -4.20 3.40
CA LYS A 171 -5.90 -4.75 4.76
C LYS A 171 -6.73 -4.04 5.82
N SER A 172 -6.99 -2.75 5.65
CA SER A 172 -7.78 -1.96 6.59
C SER A 172 -9.28 -2.09 6.35
N LEU A 173 -9.73 -2.26 5.10
CA LEU A 173 -11.13 -2.54 4.78
C LEU A 173 -11.62 -3.84 5.42
N ASN A 174 -10.73 -4.83 5.55
CA ASN A 174 -11.02 -6.07 6.27
C ASN A 174 -11.06 -5.89 7.81
N LYS A 175 -10.74 -4.68 8.33
CA LYS A 175 -10.84 -4.33 9.75
C LYS A 175 -12.01 -3.37 9.95
N LYS A 176 -12.85 -3.61 10.98
CA LYS A 176 -14.12 -2.91 11.24
C LYS A 176 -14.06 -1.38 11.44
N PHE A 177 -12.91 -0.73 11.38
CA PHE A 177 -12.77 0.69 11.68
C PHE A 177 -12.05 1.45 10.57
N LEU A 178 -12.82 2.20 9.79
CA LEU A 178 -12.34 3.26 8.91
C LEU A 178 -12.87 4.59 9.44
N LEU A 179 -11.99 5.56 9.69
CA LEU A 179 -12.41 6.89 10.12
C LEU A 179 -13.08 7.60 8.94
N LYS A 180 -14.28 8.16 9.16
CA LYS A 180 -15.11 8.82 8.13
C LYS A 180 -14.36 9.91 7.35
N GLY A 181 -13.41 10.59 8.01
CA GLY A 181 -12.55 11.60 7.38
C GLY A 181 -11.53 11.02 6.39
N GLU A 182 -10.92 9.88 6.71
CA GLU A 182 -9.96 9.20 5.83
C GLU A 182 -10.65 8.62 4.60
N TYR A 183 -11.84 8.05 4.78
CA TYR A 183 -12.65 7.55 3.67
C TYR A 183 -12.96 8.65 2.65
N LYS A 184 -13.40 9.84 3.10
CA LYS A 184 -13.66 10.97 2.18
C LYS A 184 -12.42 11.41 1.42
N LYS A 185 -11.26 11.44 2.07
CA LYS A 185 -10.00 11.88 1.45
C LYS A 185 -9.53 10.91 0.37
N TYR A 186 -9.65 9.60 0.62
CA TYR A 186 -9.18 8.53 -0.25
C TYR A 186 -10.32 7.73 -0.87
N GLN A 187 -11.46 8.39 -1.11
CA GLN A 187 -12.69 7.71 -1.51
C GLN A 187 -12.49 6.86 -2.77
N ILE A 188 -11.78 7.39 -3.77
CA ILE A 188 -11.54 6.69 -5.04
C ILE A 188 -10.71 5.42 -4.83
N TYR A 189 -9.76 5.41 -3.89
CA TYR A 189 -9.08 4.18 -3.51
C TYR A 189 -10.07 3.18 -2.92
N PHE A 190 -10.82 3.58 -1.90
CA PHE A 190 -11.70 2.66 -1.19
C PHE A 190 -12.80 2.06 -2.06
N ASP A 191 -13.41 2.88 -2.92
CA ASP A 191 -14.52 2.43 -3.77
C ASP A 191 -14.04 1.41 -4.80
N ASN A 192 -12.92 1.67 -5.50
CA ASN A 192 -12.37 0.72 -6.47
C ASN A 192 -11.74 -0.51 -5.80
N ILE A 193 -11.14 -0.37 -4.61
CA ILE A 193 -10.61 -1.53 -3.86
C ILE A 193 -11.73 -2.46 -3.42
N ARG A 194 -12.88 -1.94 -2.98
CA ARG A 194 -14.05 -2.79 -2.65
C ARG A 194 -14.53 -3.57 -3.87
N GLU A 195 -14.62 -2.90 -5.02
CA GLU A 195 -14.98 -3.56 -6.28
C GLU A 195 -14.00 -4.70 -6.62
N ILE A 196 -12.70 -4.45 -6.51
CA ILE A 196 -11.67 -5.48 -6.72
C ILE A 196 -11.81 -6.64 -5.76
N ILE A 197 -12.02 -6.38 -4.45
CA ILE A 197 -12.20 -7.45 -3.45
C ILE A 197 -13.43 -8.29 -3.81
N HIS A 198 -14.57 -7.66 -4.11
CA HIS A 198 -15.79 -8.36 -4.49
C HIS A 198 -15.60 -9.22 -5.75
N LEU A 199 -15.01 -8.66 -6.80
CA LEU A 199 -14.71 -9.40 -8.04
C LEU A 199 -13.79 -10.61 -7.76
N THR A 200 -12.80 -10.43 -6.89
CA THR A 200 -11.84 -11.49 -6.57
C THR A 200 -12.51 -12.59 -5.73
N ASP A 201 -13.27 -12.22 -4.71
CA ASP A 201 -14.04 -13.15 -3.86
C ASP A 201 -15.04 -13.96 -4.70
N ASP A 202 -15.78 -13.31 -5.60
CA ASP A 202 -16.75 -13.95 -6.47
C ASP A 202 -16.08 -14.95 -7.42
N PHE A 203 -14.93 -14.57 -8.01
CA PHE A 203 -14.15 -15.46 -8.87
C PHE A 203 -13.69 -16.71 -8.11
N VAL A 204 -13.12 -16.54 -6.92
CA VAL A 204 -12.65 -17.67 -6.11
C VAL A 204 -13.80 -18.57 -5.70
N GLN A 205 -14.94 -18.01 -5.29
CA GLN A 205 -16.12 -18.79 -4.94
C GLN A 205 -16.70 -19.57 -6.13
N GLN A 206 -16.74 -18.99 -7.32
CA GLN A 206 -17.18 -19.67 -8.54
C GLN A 206 -16.23 -20.83 -8.89
N GLN A 207 -14.91 -20.57 -8.92
CA GLN A 207 -13.91 -21.60 -9.18
C GLN A 207 -14.00 -22.77 -8.19
N HIS A 208 -14.29 -22.48 -6.92
CA HIS A 208 -14.56 -23.51 -5.91
C HIS A 208 -15.80 -24.35 -6.26
N LYS A 209 -16.92 -23.72 -6.59
CA LYS A 209 -18.16 -24.41 -6.95
C LYS A 209 -17.96 -25.29 -8.18
N ASP A 210 -17.26 -24.79 -9.20
CA ASP A 210 -16.98 -25.54 -10.43
C ASP A 210 -16.09 -26.76 -10.15
N LEU A 211 -15.10 -26.62 -9.26
CA LEU A 211 -14.29 -27.74 -8.79
C LEU A 211 -15.13 -28.78 -8.02
N GLU A 212 -16.06 -28.35 -7.16
CA GLU A 212 -16.93 -29.27 -6.42
C GLU A 212 -17.95 -29.98 -7.33
N LEU A 213 -18.49 -29.28 -8.34
CA LEU A 213 -19.34 -29.83 -9.38
C LEU A 213 -18.58 -30.86 -10.24
N SER A 214 -17.37 -30.53 -10.69
CA SER A 214 -16.53 -31.44 -11.49
C SER A 214 -16.09 -32.69 -10.71
N GLN A 215 -15.96 -32.57 -9.38
CA GLN A 215 -15.68 -33.69 -8.47
C GLN A 215 -16.95 -34.45 -8.03
N GLY A 216 -18.13 -34.08 -8.52
CA GLY A 216 -19.41 -34.73 -8.21
C GLY A 216 -19.87 -34.57 -6.76
N LYS A 217 -19.33 -33.60 -6.02
CA LYS A 217 -19.67 -33.34 -4.60
C LYS A 217 -20.98 -32.56 -4.43
N ILE A 218 -21.44 -31.90 -5.49
CA ILE A 218 -22.70 -31.15 -5.54
C ILE A 218 -23.47 -31.61 -6.79
N LYS A 219 -24.77 -31.87 -6.66
CA LYS A 219 -25.69 -32.11 -7.79
C LYS A 219 -26.59 -30.88 -7.95
N LEU A 220 -26.77 -30.44 -9.18
CA LEU A 220 -27.71 -29.37 -9.58
C LEU A 220 -29.14 -29.69 -9.15
#